data_AF-A0A812VTM5-F1
#
_entry.id   AF-A0A812VTM5-F1
#
_cell.length_a   1.000
_cell.length_b   1.000
_cell.length_c   1.000
_cell.angle_alpha   90.00
_cell.angle_beta   90.00
_cell.angle_gamma   90.00
#
_symmetry.space_group_name_H-M   'P 1'
#
loop_
_entity.id
_entity.type
_entity.pdbx_description
1 polymer ?
#
loop_
_entity_poly.entity_id
_entity_poly.type
_entity_poly.pdbx_seq_one_letter_code
_entity_poly.pdbx_strand_id
1 'polypeptide(L)'
;MERGVYGIAGFLSVADELRVLWSLPYLTRLWCVFELAAYRKVNPGGKIAFRPLFIERVLFQLLLATYAYQTILLGSRTVDSITSLAYVRYLFFVLPWAFCVYGLRMNFREKLNLFAQLEAFDVEQAYCTEEFD
;
A
#
# COMPACT_ATOMS: atom_id res chain seq x y z
N MET A 1 3.20 19.17 23.37
CA MET A 1 2.52 18.31 22.37
C MET A 1 1.01 18.36 22.48
N GLU A 2 0.44 18.49 23.69
CA GLU A 2 -1.01 18.61 23.94
C GLU A 2 -1.74 19.61 23.03
N ARG A 3 -1.17 20.80 22.80
CA ARG A 3 -1.79 21.82 21.91
C ARG A 3 -1.99 21.35 20.46
N GLY A 4 -1.15 20.43 19.97
CA GLY A 4 -1.29 19.84 18.63
C GLY A 4 -2.46 18.87 18.56
N VAL A 5 -2.62 18.04 19.60
CA VAL A 5 -3.75 17.11 19.76
C VAL A 5 -5.07 17.88 19.89
N TYR A 6 -5.13 18.90 20.74
CA TYR A 6 -6.34 19.72 20.87
C TYR A 6 -6.65 20.55 19.62
N GLY A 7 -5.63 20.90 18.83
CA GLY A 7 -5.78 21.62 17.56
C GLY A 7 -6.30 20.75 16.42
N ILE A 8 -6.16 19.42 16.48
CA ILE A 8 -6.51 18.53 15.37
C ILE A 8 -7.99 18.61 15.00
N ALA A 9 -8.87 18.76 16.01
CA ALA A 9 -10.31 18.89 15.78
C ALA A 9 -10.66 20.13 14.94
N GLY A 10 -9.90 21.23 15.10
CA GLY A 10 -10.07 22.44 14.30
C GLY A 10 -9.57 22.28 12.86
N PHE A 11 -8.52 21.48 12.63
CA PHE A 11 -8.09 21.15 11.26
C PHE A 11 -9.08 20.21 10.58
N LEU A 12 -9.57 19.21 11.32
CA LEU A 12 -10.58 18.27 10.82
C LEU A 12 -11.86 19.02 10.46
N SER A 13 -12.30 20.01 11.24
CA SER A 13 -13.56 20.73 10.98
C SER A 13 -13.61 21.55 9.69
N VAL A 14 -12.45 21.96 9.17
CA VAL A 14 -12.33 22.75 7.94
C VAL A 14 -11.91 21.88 6.75
N ALA A 15 -11.50 20.64 6.99
CA ALA A 15 -11.06 19.73 5.93
C ALA A 15 -12.24 19.09 5.18
N ASP A 16 -12.25 19.19 3.85
CA ASP A 16 -13.26 18.57 2.97
C ASP A 16 -13.10 17.04 2.82
N GLU A 17 -11.87 16.54 2.95
CA GLU A 17 -11.52 15.13 2.79
C GLU A 17 -10.43 14.71 3.78
N LEU A 18 -10.67 13.63 4.54
CA LEU A 18 -9.63 12.96 5.33
C LEU A 18 -8.99 11.87 4.47
N ARG A 19 -7.71 12.05 4.12
CA ARG A 19 -6.92 11.06 3.39
C ARG A 19 -6.07 10.25 4.34
N VAL A 20 -6.44 8.99 4.55
CA VAL A 20 -5.72 8.08 5.41
C VAL A 20 -4.71 7.28 4.58
N LEU A 21 -3.43 7.46 4.90
CA LEU A 21 -2.36 6.59 4.41
C LEU A 21 -2.41 5.28 5.21
N TRP A 22 -3.00 4.25 4.61
CA TRP A 22 -3.27 3.02 5.33
C TRP A 22 -2.05 2.09 5.40
N SER A 23 -1.89 1.46 6.56
CA SER A 23 -0.93 0.38 6.84
C SER A 23 -1.59 -0.69 7.72
N LEU A 24 -1.05 -1.92 7.72
CA LEU A 24 -1.61 -3.06 8.47
C LEU A 24 -1.96 -2.74 9.95
N PRO A 25 -1.14 -2.01 10.74
CA PRO A 25 -1.47 -1.68 12.13
C PRO A 25 -2.29 -0.39 12.28
N TYR A 26 -2.90 0.16 11.22
CA TYR A 26 -3.63 1.43 11.32
C TYR A 26 -4.87 1.30 12.21
N LEU A 27 -5.68 0.25 12.03
CA LEU A 27 -6.91 0.04 12.80
C LEU A 27 -6.65 -0.52 14.20
N THR A 28 -5.43 -1.01 14.49
CA THR A 28 -5.10 -1.52 15.83
C THR A 28 -4.69 -0.39 16.79
N ARG A 29 -4.40 0.82 16.29
CA ARG A 29 -3.96 1.97 17.10
C ARG A 29 -5.16 2.84 17.46
N LEU A 30 -5.36 3.08 18.75
CA LEU A 30 -6.47 3.87 19.26
C LEU A 30 -6.50 5.29 18.66
N TRP A 31 -5.35 5.96 18.60
CA TRP A 31 -5.20 7.29 18.00
C TRP A 31 -5.77 7.39 16.58
N CYS A 32 -5.45 6.42 15.72
CA CYS A 32 -5.91 6.38 14.33
C CYS A 32 -7.44 6.20 14.24
N VAL A 33 -8.02 5.41 15.14
CA VAL A 33 -9.47 5.21 15.24
C VAL A 33 -10.14 6.48 15.78
N PHE A 34 -9.52 7.15 16.75
CA PHE A 34 -9.98 8.43 17.29
C PHE A 34 -10.01 9.52 16.22
N GLU A 35 -8.97 9.65 15.40
CA GLU A 35 -8.94 10.61 14.28
C GLU A 35 -10.09 10.37 13.30
N LEU A 36 -10.35 9.10 12.96
CA LEU A 36 -11.43 8.71 12.06
C LEU A 36 -12.81 9.07 12.64
N ALA A 37 -13.02 8.76 13.93
CA ALA A 37 -14.25 9.03 14.65
C ALA A 37 -14.46 10.54 14.84
N ALA A 38 -13.41 11.28 15.19
CA ALA A 38 -13.42 12.73 15.35
C ALA A 38 -13.76 13.42 14.03
N TYR A 39 -13.14 13.03 12.92
CA TYR A 39 -13.46 13.57 11.60
C TYR A 39 -14.91 13.27 11.21
N ARG A 40 -15.39 12.05 11.46
CA ARG A 40 -16.78 11.68 11.15
C ARG A 40 -17.80 12.45 11.97
N LYS A 41 -17.49 12.74 13.24
CA LYS A 41 -18.34 13.52 14.14
C LYS A 41 -18.44 14.98 13.71
N VAL A 42 -17.33 15.57 13.27
CA VAL A 42 -17.28 16.98 12.88
C VAL A 42 -17.74 17.18 11.43
N ASN A 43 -17.50 16.20 10.54
CA ASN A 43 -17.92 16.20 9.14
C ASN A 43 -18.76 14.95 8.80
N PRO A 44 -20.07 14.96 9.11
CA PRO A 44 -20.97 13.84 8.80
C PRO A 44 -21.19 13.62 7.29
N GLY A 45 -20.86 14.60 6.44
CA GLY A 45 -20.83 14.45 4.97
C GLY A 45 -19.42 14.34 4.38
N GLY A 46 -18.39 14.48 5.22
CA GLY A 46 -17.00 14.53 4.79
C GLY A 46 -16.55 13.20 4.20
N LYS A 47 -15.75 13.28 3.13
CA LYS A 47 -15.23 12.08 2.48
C LYS A 47 -14.02 11.55 3.26
N ILE A 48 -13.98 10.24 3.49
CA ILE A 48 -12.82 9.53 4.03
C ILE A 48 -12.26 8.66 2.91
N ALA A 49 -11.02 8.93 2.51
CA ALA A 49 -10.36 8.20 1.44
C ALA A 49 -9.13 7.45 1.98
N PHE A 50 -9.21 6.13 2.00
CA PHE A 50 -8.05 5.29 2.27
C PHE A 50 -7.17 5.22 1.02
N ARG A 51 -5.97 5.76 1.12
CA ARG A 51 -4.94 5.71 0.08
C ARG A 51 -3.84 4.75 0.54
N PRO A 52 -3.84 3.52 0.01
CA PRO A 52 -2.83 2.57 0.39
C PRO A 52 -1.52 2.86 -0.35
N LEU A 53 -0.40 2.74 0.38
CA LEU A 53 0.96 3.03 -0.11
C LEU A 53 1.48 2.01 -1.15
N PHE A 54 0.69 1.01 -1.55
CA PHE A 54 1.16 -0.04 -2.46
C PHE A 54 1.32 0.41 -3.91
N ILE A 55 0.67 1.51 -4.34
CA ILE A 55 0.69 1.94 -5.75
C ILE A 55 2.12 2.27 -6.18
N GLU A 56 2.85 3.01 -5.34
CA GLU A 56 4.23 3.40 -5.61
C GLU A 56 5.17 2.19 -5.66
N ARG A 57 4.97 1.23 -4.74
CA ARG A 57 5.74 -0.03 -4.69
C ARG A 57 5.53 -0.88 -5.94
N VAL A 58 4.27 -1.02 -6.37
CA VAL A 58 3.91 -1.78 -7.58
C VAL A 58 4.49 -1.12 -8.84
N LEU A 59 4.38 0.20 -8.95
CA LEU A 59 4.98 0.94 -10.07
C LEU A 59 6.49 0.75 -10.13
N PHE A 60 7.17 0.86 -8.98
CA PHE A 60 8.62 0.63 -8.92
C PHE A 60 9.00 -0.80 -9.31
N GLN A 61 8.28 -1.81 -8.83
CA GLN A 61 8.51 -3.21 -9.18
C GLN A 61 8.31 -3.47 -10.69
N LEU A 62 7.24 -2.95 -11.27
CA LEU A 62 6.96 -3.07 -12.71
C LEU A 62 8.02 -2.38 -13.56
N LEU A 63 8.44 -1.18 -13.15
CA LEU A 63 9.44 -0.40 -13.85
C LEU A 63 10.80 -1.11 -13.83
N LEU A 64 11.22 -1.58 -12.65
CA LEU A 64 12.46 -2.34 -12.48
C LEU A 64 12.46 -3.62 -13.34
N ALA A 65 11.35 -4.37 -13.34
CA ALA A 65 11.24 -5.59 -14.14
C ALA A 65 11.26 -5.31 -15.64
N THR A 66 10.62 -4.22 -16.08
CA THR A 66 10.61 -3.81 -17.49
C THR A 66 12.02 -3.42 -17.94
N TYR A 67 12.74 -2.62 -17.16
CA TYR A 67 14.12 -2.25 -17.48
C TYR A 67 15.07 -3.45 -17.46
N ALA A 68 14.95 -4.32 -16.46
CA ALA A 68 15.74 -5.55 -16.38
C ALA A 68 15.48 -6.47 -17.59
N TYR A 69 14.23 -6.56 -18.04
CA TYR A 69 13.89 -7.31 -19.26
C TYR A 69 14.56 -6.71 -20.50
N GLN A 70 14.50 -5.39 -20.69
CA GLN A 70 15.08 -4.72 -21.85
C GLN A 70 16.61 -4.88 -21.90
N THR A 71 17.30 -4.78 -20.75
CA THR A 71 18.75 -4.97 -20.70
C THR A 71 19.16 -6.41 -21.02
N ILE A 72 18.43 -7.40 -20.50
CA ILE A 72 18.65 -8.82 -20.82
C ILE A 72 18.40 -9.09 -22.31
N LEU A 73 17.33 -8.53 -22.89
CA LEU A 73 17.01 -8.71 -24.30
C LEU A 73 18.12 -8.13 -25.20
N LEU A 74 18.54 -6.90 -24.94
CA LEU A 74 19.61 -6.23 -25.68
C LEU A 74 20.94 -6.97 -25.55
N GLY A 75 21.32 -7.37 -24.33
CA GLY A 75 22.53 -8.15 -24.10
C GLY A 75 22.47 -9.55 -24.74
N SER A 76 21.28 -10.13 -24.87
CA SER A 76 21.14 -11.43 -25.51
C SER A 76 21.35 -11.35 -27.03
N ARG A 77 20.93 -10.26 -27.68
CA ARG A 77 21.07 -10.04 -29.15
C ARG A 77 22.52 -9.92 -29.60
N THR A 78 23.45 -9.57 -28.73
CA THR A 78 24.88 -9.51 -29.09
C THR A 78 25.52 -10.90 -29.12
N VAL A 79 24.84 -11.93 -28.60
CA VAL A 79 25.32 -13.32 -28.49
C VAL A 79 24.47 -14.22 -29.41
N ASP A 80 24.46 -13.92 -30.72
CA ASP A 80 23.56 -14.57 -31.69
C ASP A 80 24.08 -15.88 -32.30
N SER A 81 25.05 -16.55 -31.68
CA SER A 81 25.70 -17.72 -32.30
C SER A 81 25.07 -19.10 -32.03
N ILE A 82 24.09 -19.26 -31.11
CA ILE A 82 23.62 -20.61 -30.73
C ILE A 82 22.10 -20.66 -30.47
N THR A 83 21.38 -21.43 -31.27
CA THR A 83 19.93 -21.72 -31.17
C THR A 83 19.50 -22.38 -29.85
N SER A 84 20.42 -22.99 -29.10
CA SER A 84 20.15 -23.59 -27.78
C SER A 84 19.90 -22.58 -26.66
N LEU A 85 20.19 -21.29 -26.86
CA LEU A 85 19.95 -20.22 -25.87
C LEU A 85 18.51 -19.72 -25.82
N ALA A 86 17.64 -20.16 -26.75
CA ALA A 86 16.24 -19.72 -26.79
C ALA A 86 15.47 -20.07 -25.51
N TYR A 87 15.67 -21.29 -24.98
CA TYR A 87 15.03 -21.73 -23.73
C TYR A 87 15.54 -20.95 -22.51
N VAL A 88 16.84 -20.62 -22.50
CA VAL A 88 17.44 -19.79 -21.44
C VAL A 88 16.87 -18.38 -21.47
N ARG A 89 16.76 -17.76 -22.66
CA ARG A 89 16.09 -16.46 -22.84
C ARG A 89 14.64 -16.48 -22.34
N TYR A 90 13.89 -17.55 -22.63
CA TYR A 90 12.51 -17.69 -22.18
C TYR A 90 12.40 -17.81 -20.65
N LEU A 91 13.33 -18.52 -20.02
CA LEU A 91 13.36 -18.71 -18.57
C LEU A 91 13.66 -17.39 -17.84
N PHE A 92 14.58 -16.59 -18.39
CA PHE A 92 14.85 -15.23 -17.91
C PHE A 92 13.69 -14.25 -18.13
N PHE A 93 12.78 -14.53 -19.06
CA PHE A 93 11.55 -13.74 -19.24
C PHE A 93 10.49 -14.12 -18.20
N VAL A 94 10.30 -15.41 -17.94
CA VAL A 94 9.22 -15.89 -17.06
C VAL A 94 9.51 -15.58 -15.59
N LEU A 95 10.76 -15.66 -15.14
CA LEU A 95 11.08 -15.51 -13.71
C LEU A 95 10.78 -14.10 -13.14
N PRO A 96 11.26 -12.98 -13.72
CA PRO A 96 10.95 -11.64 -13.22
C PRO A 96 9.45 -11.33 -13.30
N TRP A 97 8.80 -11.81 -14.36
CA TRP A 97 7.36 -11.65 -14.53
C TRP A 97 6.57 -12.40 -13.46
N ALA A 98 6.93 -13.66 -13.19
CA ALA A 98 6.33 -14.45 -12.12
C ALA A 98 6.54 -13.79 -10.74
N PHE A 99 7.73 -13.25 -10.48
CA PHE A 99 8.01 -12.52 -9.25
C PHE A 99 7.17 -11.23 -9.14
N CYS A 100 7.02 -10.47 -10.23
CA CYS A 100 6.16 -9.29 -10.26
C CYS A 100 4.70 -9.66 -10.01
N VAL A 101 4.18 -10.68 -10.69
CA VAL A 101 2.82 -11.17 -10.50
C VAL A 101 2.60 -11.65 -9.07
N TYR A 102 3.60 -12.31 -8.47
CA TYR A 102 3.56 -12.71 -7.06
C TYR A 102 3.50 -11.50 -6.13
N GLY A 103 4.38 -10.51 -6.33
CA GLY A 103 4.38 -9.25 -5.56
C GLY A 103 3.06 -8.50 -5.69
N LEU A 104 2.54 -8.34 -6.91
CA LEU A 104 1.22 -7.77 -7.17
C LEU A 104 0.11 -8.51 -6.43
N ARG A 105 0.08 -9.84 -6.49
CA ARG A 105 -0.89 -10.66 -5.75
C ARG A 105 -0.80 -10.44 -4.24
N MET A 106 0.40 -10.32 -3.70
CA MET A 106 0.60 -10.04 -2.27
C MET A 106 0.02 -8.68 -1.89
N ASN A 107 0.29 -7.63 -2.68
CA ASN A 107 -0.29 -6.29 -2.48
C ASN A 107 -1.83 -6.29 -2.60
N PHE A 108 -2.40 -7.05 -3.55
CA PHE A 108 -3.85 -7.22 -3.67
C PHE A 108 -4.46 -7.93 -2.45
N ARG A 109 -3.77 -8.93 -1.89
CA ARG A 109 -4.20 -9.60 -0.66
C ARG A 109 -4.19 -8.64 0.53
N GLU A 110 -3.18 -7.78 0.65
CA GLU A 110 -3.14 -6.74 1.69
C GLU A 110 -4.33 -5.78 1.55
N LYS A 111 -4.68 -5.39 0.32
CA LYS A 111 -5.88 -4.56 0.04
C LYS A 111 -7.18 -5.28 0.43
N LEU A 112 -7.31 -6.57 0.15
CA LEU A 112 -8.50 -7.33 0.53
C LEU A 112 -8.58 -7.50 2.06
N ASN A 113 -7.44 -7.74 2.70
CA ASN A 113 -7.35 -7.83 4.15
C ASN A 113 -7.71 -6.49 4.81
N LEU A 114 -7.33 -5.34 4.24
CA LEU A 114 -7.80 -4.02 4.66
C LEU A 114 -9.34 -3.96 4.74
N PHE A 115 -10.03 -4.33 3.65
CA PHE A 115 -11.49 -4.25 3.63
C PHE A 115 -12.12 -5.22 4.62
N ALA A 116 -11.58 -6.43 4.72
CA ALA A 116 -12.04 -7.41 5.69
C ALA A 116 -11.84 -6.94 7.14
N GLN A 117 -10.71 -6.30 7.45
CA GLN A 117 -10.44 -5.72 8.76
C GLN A 117 -11.34 -4.53 9.06
N LEU A 118 -11.66 -3.69 8.06
CA LEU A 118 -12.61 -2.58 8.24
C LEU A 118 -14.03 -3.08 8.51
N GLU A 119 -14.44 -4.18 7.87
CA GLU A 119 -15.75 -4.79 8.06
C GLU A 119 -15.86 -5.51 9.41
N ALA A 120 -14.80 -6.19 9.83
CA ALA A 120 -14.71 -6.89 11.12
C ALA A 120 -14.13 -6.03 12.24
N PHE A 121 -13.98 -4.71 12.03
CA PHE A 121 -13.35 -3.83 13.00
C PHE A 121 -14.20 -3.70 14.26
N ASP A 122 -13.60 -3.98 15.41
CA ASP A 122 -14.20 -3.80 16.73
C ASP A 122 -13.29 -2.90 17.57
N VAL A 123 -13.89 -1.86 18.16
CA VAL A 123 -13.19 -0.87 18.98
C VAL A 123 -12.64 -1.51 20.26
N GLU A 124 -13.30 -2.56 20.78
CA GLU A 124 -12.86 -3.26 21.98
C GLU A 124 -11.56 -4.05 21.77
N GLN A 125 -11.19 -4.34 20.52
CA GLN A 125 -9.98 -5.08 20.15
C GLN A 125 -8.79 -4.17 19.78
N ALA A 126 -8.95 -2.85 19.86
CA ALA A 126 -7.86 -1.91 19.61
C ALA A 126 -6.83 -1.96 20.75
N TYR A 127 -5.54 -2.03 20.40
CA TYR A 127 -4.46 -2.06 21.40
C TYR A 127 -4.09 -0.63 21.80
N CYS A 128 -4.21 -0.32 23.10
CA CYS A 128 -3.59 0.88 23.68
C CYS A 128 -2.08 0.63 23.81
N THR A 129 -1.28 1.31 22.98
CA THR A 129 0.18 1.24 23.09
C THR A 129 0.67 2.51 23.78
N GLU A 130 0.46 2.56 25.10
CA GLU A 130 0.83 3.64 26.05
C GLU A 130 0.09 5.00 25.97
N GLU A 131 0.23 5.76 27.07
CA GLU A 131 -0.61 6.83 27.65
C GLU A 131 -0.90 8.07 26.76
N PHE A 132 -0.45 8.06 25.50
CA PHE A 132 -0.63 9.14 24.52
C PHE A 132 -1.15 8.67 23.15
N ASP A 133 -1.51 7.39 22.97
CA ASP A 133 -2.23 6.85 21.80
C ASP A 133 -3.74 6.70 22.05
#